data_AF-D7FHY2-F1
#
_entry.id   AF-D7FHY2-F1
#
_cell.length_a   1.000
_cell.length_b   1.000
_cell.length_c   1.000
_cell.angle_alpha   90.00
_cell.angle_beta   90.00
_cell.angle_gamma   90.00
#
_symmetry.space_group_name_H-M   'P 1'
#
loop_
_entity.id
_entity.type
_entity.pdbx_description
1 polymer ?
#
loop_
_entity_poly.entity_id
_entity_poly.type
_entity_poly.pdbx_seq_one_letter_code
_entity_poly.pdbx_strand_id
1 'polypeptide(L)'
;MGKSVIGRCALLALALMASTVRSQECDDIDAYFGDVSSVTEIDLGTIIRVDCPSNDDAEELPYITIESGKTLTVKSEESFVRFVNLRFIVEEGASLIFDMPVTRVGPNSGQSEGAGDFVFDVAEGGSLTFNGKFRASQVSNVRSVFYNRGSIEFKDDSLFNNNGNVFRSNEGTIKFRGDAVFKNNWYLAIDNDGEDSFVRFSKTATFIDNAGFFDGAWGCAIDNGGTAIFRDDAVFSDHDCDEGAAVSNTGKMRFYGKAYFSDNRNYRDTGGGVLNRAVYDSDQAGDLVFKAAVQFNRNTAEYGGGIAVTGGDVTFNKGVTFDGNAAEDTGGAMAVTGDGSVTFEKPEVVRISDNTLLANEYNPDPITGCSLAYVEGNETTVVGFDFDDICQEVTV
;
A
#
# COMPACT_ATOMS: atom_id res chain seq x y z
N MET A 1 77.25 22.50 -20.81
CA MET A 1 76.50 23.25 -19.79
C MET A 1 75.21 23.77 -20.40
N GLY A 2 74.05 23.46 -19.80
CA GLY A 2 72.91 24.37 -19.81
C GLY A 2 71.77 24.18 -20.82
N LYS A 3 70.69 23.57 -20.32
CA LYS A 3 69.26 23.91 -20.52
C LYS A 3 68.47 23.30 -21.70
N SER A 4 67.98 22.10 -21.38
CA SER A 4 66.59 21.63 -21.53
C SER A 4 65.50 22.72 -21.60
N VAL A 5 64.61 22.60 -22.59
CA VAL A 5 63.19 22.97 -22.52
C VAL A 5 62.40 21.85 -23.20
N ILE A 6 61.94 20.88 -22.40
CA ILE A 6 60.96 19.88 -22.82
C ILE A 6 59.58 20.49 -22.58
N GLY A 7 58.90 20.85 -23.66
CA GLY A 7 57.49 21.20 -23.64
C GLY A 7 56.67 19.98 -23.23
N ARG A 8 56.16 20.01 -21.99
CA ARG A 8 55.15 19.06 -21.52
C ARG A 8 53.84 19.37 -22.25
N CYS A 9 53.53 18.60 -23.30
CA CYS A 9 52.15 18.31 -23.64
C CYS A 9 51.52 17.63 -22.42
N ALA A 10 50.69 18.36 -21.69
CA ALA A 10 49.73 17.77 -20.78
C ALA A 10 48.74 16.98 -21.64
N LEU A 11 49.07 15.71 -21.89
CA LEU A 11 48.09 14.71 -22.26
C LEU A 11 47.23 14.53 -21.01
N LEU A 12 46.08 15.20 -21.01
CA LEU A 12 44.96 14.89 -20.14
C LEU A 12 44.56 13.45 -20.49
N ALA A 13 45.20 12.48 -19.84
CA ALA A 13 44.71 11.11 -19.80
C ALA A 13 43.42 11.16 -18.98
N LEU A 14 42.33 11.42 -19.68
CA LEU A 14 40.98 11.10 -19.26
C LEU A 14 40.99 9.58 -19.06
N ALA A 15 41.44 9.15 -17.88
CA ALA A 15 41.27 7.79 -17.43
C ALA A 15 39.76 7.60 -17.28
N LEU A 16 39.13 7.11 -18.35
CA LEU A 16 37.93 6.31 -18.23
C LEU A 16 38.32 5.12 -17.35
N MET A 17 38.27 5.32 -16.03
CA MET A 17 38.00 4.23 -15.12
C MET A 17 36.55 3.85 -15.42
N ALA A 18 36.39 2.96 -16.39
CA ALA A 18 35.22 2.11 -16.41
C ALA A 18 35.30 1.33 -15.10
N SER A 19 34.65 1.85 -14.04
CA SER A 19 34.32 1.06 -12.88
C SER A 19 33.58 -0.14 -13.43
N THR A 20 34.25 -1.29 -13.47
CA THR A 20 33.59 -2.56 -13.76
C THR A 20 32.52 -2.69 -12.71
N VAL A 21 31.28 -2.39 -13.11
CA VAL A 21 30.07 -2.73 -12.40
C VAL A 21 30.16 -4.21 -12.07
N ARG A 22 30.39 -4.54 -10.80
CA ARG A 22 30.46 -5.93 -10.36
C ARG A 22 29.06 -6.36 -9.96
N SER A 23 28.49 -7.27 -10.73
CA SER A 23 27.45 -8.18 -10.24
C SER A 23 28.14 -9.24 -9.39
N GLN A 24 27.50 -9.65 -8.30
CA GLN A 24 27.96 -10.76 -7.48
C GLN A 24 26.89 -11.84 -7.42
N GLU A 25 27.32 -13.09 -7.64
CA GLU A 25 26.47 -14.28 -7.53
C GLU A 25 26.39 -14.74 -6.06
N CYS A 26 25.28 -15.36 -5.68
CA CYS A 26 25.04 -15.76 -4.28
C CYS A 26 25.91 -16.92 -3.78
N ASP A 27 26.57 -17.68 -4.66
CA ASP A 27 27.58 -18.65 -4.23
C ASP A 27 28.76 -17.97 -3.49
N ASP A 28 28.99 -16.67 -3.76
CA ASP A 28 29.93 -15.83 -3.02
C ASP A 28 29.28 -15.07 -1.85
N ILE A 29 27.95 -15.09 -1.70
CA ILE A 29 27.25 -14.46 -0.58
C ILE A 29 27.59 -15.16 0.73
N ASP A 30 27.68 -16.49 0.77
CA ASP A 30 28.10 -17.20 1.98
C ASP A 30 29.51 -16.77 2.41
N ALA A 31 30.37 -16.37 1.47
CA ALA A 31 31.69 -15.82 1.78
C ALA A 31 31.64 -14.35 2.29
N TYR A 32 30.60 -13.58 1.93
CA TYR A 32 30.43 -12.17 2.32
C TYR A 32 29.57 -11.96 3.56
N PHE A 33 28.46 -12.69 3.66
CA PHE A 33 27.55 -12.70 4.80
C PHE A 33 28.03 -13.67 5.89
N GLY A 34 28.83 -14.68 5.53
CA GLY A 34 29.48 -15.58 6.47
C GLY A 34 28.49 -16.30 7.38
N ASP A 35 29.02 -16.91 8.44
CA ASP A 35 28.23 -17.16 9.63
C ASP A 35 27.86 -15.79 10.23
N VAL A 36 26.65 -15.31 9.88
CA VAL A 36 26.11 -13.99 10.24
C VAL A 36 26.09 -13.79 11.77
N SER A 37 26.23 -14.87 12.54
CA SER A 37 26.27 -14.85 14.00
C SER A 37 27.30 -13.85 14.60
N SER A 38 28.34 -13.45 13.84
CA SER A 38 29.37 -12.50 14.29
C SER A 38 29.43 -11.17 13.53
N VAL A 39 28.76 -11.05 12.39
CA VAL A 39 28.86 -9.88 11.51
C VAL A 39 27.76 -8.87 11.82
N THR A 40 28.14 -7.67 12.25
CA THR A 40 27.19 -6.58 12.53
C THR A 40 27.05 -5.59 11.37
N GLU A 41 28.00 -5.61 10.44
CA GLU A 41 28.07 -4.65 9.33
C GLU A 41 28.66 -5.30 8.09
N ILE A 42 28.03 -5.07 6.94
CA ILE A 42 28.51 -5.47 5.61
C ILE A 42 28.58 -4.22 4.75
N ASP A 43 29.77 -3.93 4.24
CA ASP A 43 29.98 -2.89 3.24
C ASP A 43 30.12 -3.52 1.86
N LEU A 44 29.17 -3.21 0.98
CA LEU A 44 29.12 -3.70 -0.39
C LEU A 44 30.10 -2.94 -1.31
N GLY A 45 30.71 -1.85 -0.85
CA GLY A 45 31.65 -1.05 -1.62
C GLY A 45 31.04 -0.62 -2.96
N THR A 46 31.61 -1.13 -4.05
CA THR A 46 31.22 -0.83 -5.45
C THR A 46 30.21 -1.81 -6.06
N ILE A 47 29.68 -2.75 -5.28
CA ILE A 47 28.67 -3.70 -5.75
C ILE A 47 27.33 -2.97 -5.89
N ILE A 48 26.75 -3.03 -7.09
CA ILE A 48 25.42 -2.43 -7.36
C ILE A 48 24.33 -3.48 -7.55
N ARG A 49 24.69 -4.76 -7.64
CA ARG A 49 23.77 -5.87 -7.87
C ARG A 49 24.24 -7.13 -7.16
N VAL A 50 23.34 -7.68 -6.36
CA VAL A 50 23.43 -8.97 -5.69
C VAL A 50 22.37 -9.85 -6.32
N ASP A 51 22.78 -10.91 -7.00
CA ASP A 51 21.92 -11.74 -7.82
C ASP A 51 22.08 -13.21 -7.47
N CYS A 52 21.01 -13.82 -6.94
CA CYS A 52 21.01 -15.25 -6.71
C CYS A 52 20.48 -15.96 -7.96
N PRO A 53 21.24 -16.90 -8.54
CA PRO A 53 20.69 -17.70 -9.62
C PRO A 53 19.45 -18.43 -9.10
N SER A 54 18.31 -18.24 -9.77
CA SER A 54 17.15 -19.09 -9.56
C SER A 54 17.49 -20.45 -10.14
N ASN A 55 17.62 -21.47 -9.29
CA ASN A 55 17.56 -22.83 -9.80
C ASN A 55 16.10 -23.07 -10.22
N ASP A 56 15.86 -23.39 -11.48
CA ASP A 56 14.51 -23.65 -12.01
C ASP A 56 13.77 -24.78 -11.25
N ASP A 57 14.52 -25.60 -10.50
CA ASP A 57 14.01 -26.69 -9.65
C ASP A 57 13.94 -26.32 -8.15
N ALA A 58 14.44 -25.16 -7.71
CA ALA A 58 14.42 -24.78 -6.31
C ALA A 58 13.05 -24.20 -5.92
N GLU A 59 12.38 -24.85 -4.97
CA GLU A 59 11.08 -24.42 -4.46
C GLU A 59 11.14 -23.13 -3.63
N GLU A 60 12.34 -22.76 -3.15
CA GLU A 60 12.56 -21.63 -2.24
C GLU A 60 13.70 -20.72 -2.74
N LEU A 61 13.55 -19.41 -2.54
CA LEU A 61 14.64 -18.46 -2.78
C LEU A 61 15.80 -18.68 -1.78
N PRO A 62 17.07 -18.51 -2.22
CA PRO A 62 18.18 -18.34 -1.30
C PRO A 62 17.87 -17.22 -0.29
N TYR A 63 18.22 -17.45 0.98
CA TYR A 63 17.85 -16.56 2.07
C TYR A 63 19.03 -16.19 2.96
N ILE A 64 18.97 -15.01 3.55
CA ILE A 64 19.86 -14.55 4.61
C ILE A 64 19.03 -14.39 5.88
N THR A 65 19.42 -15.10 6.95
CA THR A 65 18.79 -14.99 8.27
C THR A 65 19.60 -14.09 9.18
N ILE A 66 18.93 -13.12 9.81
CA ILE A 66 19.48 -12.27 10.85
C ILE A 66 18.97 -12.82 12.17
N GLU A 67 19.86 -13.47 12.92
CA GLU A 67 19.53 -14.20 14.14
C GLU A 67 19.04 -13.29 15.27
N SER A 68 18.25 -13.87 16.18
CA SER A 68 17.73 -13.17 17.36
C SER A 68 18.79 -12.38 18.15
N GLY A 69 18.45 -11.14 18.50
CA GLY A 69 19.31 -10.23 19.27
C GLY A 69 20.50 -9.65 18.48
N LYS A 70 20.60 -9.93 17.17
CA LYS A 70 21.65 -9.36 16.30
C LYS A 70 21.15 -8.12 15.57
N THR A 71 22.09 -7.32 15.11
CA THR A 71 21.82 -6.21 14.20
C THR A 71 22.80 -6.29 13.05
N LEU A 72 22.29 -6.37 11.83
CA LEU A 72 23.06 -6.32 10.60
C LEU A 72 22.78 -4.99 9.89
N THR A 73 23.83 -4.23 9.61
CA THR A 73 23.76 -3.03 8.76
C THR A 73 24.43 -3.29 7.42
N VAL A 74 23.70 -3.13 6.32
CA VAL A 74 24.21 -3.24 4.95
C VAL A 74 24.43 -1.84 4.38
N LYS A 75 25.67 -1.54 3.99
CA LYS A 75 26.09 -0.23 3.47
C LYS A 75 26.55 -0.32 2.03
N SER A 76 26.45 0.80 1.31
CA SER A 76 27.09 1.00 0.03
C SER A 76 27.24 2.50 -0.25
N GLU A 77 28.38 2.88 -0.85
CA GLU A 77 28.61 4.24 -1.36
C GLU A 77 27.97 4.45 -2.75
N GLU A 78 27.50 3.37 -3.39
CA GLU A 78 26.90 3.43 -4.71
C GLU A 78 25.53 4.10 -4.67
N SER A 79 25.18 4.71 -5.81
CA SER A 79 23.88 5.40 -5.95
C SER A 79 22.67 4.47 -5.77
N PHE A 80 22.85 3.16 -5.96
CA PHE A 80 21.87 2.13 -5.64
C PHE A 80 22.52 0.75 -5.51
N VAL A 81 21.86 -0.14 -4.77
CA VAL A 81 22.11 -1.58 -4.80
C VAL A 81 20.80 -2.30 -5.12
N ARG A 82 20.87 -3.32 -6.00
CA ARG A 82 19.73 -4.16 -6.35
C ARG A 82 19.93 -5.59 -5.86
N PHE A 83 18.94 -6.12 -5.16
CA PHE A 83 18.86 -7.51 -4.73
C PHE A 83 17.86 -8.26 -5.63
N VAL A 84 18.27 -9.40 -6.18
CA VAL A 84 17.50 -10.23 -7.10
C VAL A 84 17.49 -11.67 -6.62
N ASN A 85 16.31 -12.30 -6.59
CA ASN A 85 16.09 -13.69 -6.17
C ASN A 85 16.65 -14.01 -4.78
N LEU A 86 16.62 -13.05 -3.87
CA LEU A 86 17.17 -13.17 -2.53
C LEU A 86 16.08 -12.85 -1.51
N ARG A 87 15.98 -13.68 -0.47
CA ARG A 87 15.09 -13.49 0.67
C ARG A 87 15.90 -13.06 1.91
N PHE A 88 15.29 -12.25 2.76
CA PHE A 88 15.81 -11.85 4.05
C PHE A 88 14.83 -12.25 5.14
N ILE A 89 15.33 -12.95 6.15
CA ILE A 89 14.57 -13.37 7.32
C ILE A 89 15.13 -12.62 8.53
N VAL A 90 14.30 -11.81 9.18
CA VAL A 90 14.66 -11.05 10.39
C VAL A 90 13.96 -11.70 11.57
N GLU A 91 14.71 -12.39 12.42
CA GLU A 91 14.16 -13.10 13.58
C GLU A 91 13.72 -12.15 14.71
N GLU A 92 13.09 -12.72 15.74
CA GLU A 92 12.64 -11.99 16.92
C GLU A 92 13.81 -11.26 17.60
N GLY A 93 13.63 -9.96 17.86
CA GLY A 93 14.65 -9.11 18.47
C GLY A 93 15.85 -8.83 17.58
N ALA A 94 15.87 -9.34 16.34
CA ALA A 94 16.88 -9.04 15.35
C ALA A 94 16.61 -7.71 14.64
N SER A 95 17.60 -7.16 13.96
CA SER A 95 17.45 -5.91 13.19
C SER A 95 18.27 -5.93 11.90
N LEU A 96 17.64 -5.57 10.79
CA LEU A 96 18.28 -5.39 9.49
C LEU A 96 18.14 -3.93 9.04
N ILE A 97 19.27 -3.29 8.73
CA ILE A 97 19.32 -1.88 8.33
C ILE A 97 19.99 -1.78 6.96
N PHE A 98 19.27 -1.29 5.96
CA PHE A 98 19.85 -0.88 4.68
C PHE A 98 20.24 0.60 4.75
N ASP A 99 21.52 0.85 4.97
CA ASP A 99 22.13 2.17 5.08
C ASP A 99 22.83 2.55 3.77
N MET A 100 22.02 2.75 2.73
CA MET A 100 22.46 3.07 1.38
C MET A 100 21.49 4.05 0.70
N PRO A 101 21.92 4.85 -0.29
CA PRO A 101 21.08 5.87 -0.92
C PRO A 101 19.79 5.31 -1.53
N VAL A 102 19.87 4.16 -2.20
CA VAL A 102 18.71 3.50 -2.82
C VAL A 102 18.84 1.99 -2.71
N THR A 103 17.88 1.34 -2.08
CA THR A 103 17.72 -0.13 -2.09
C THR A 103 16.71 -0.51 -3.16
N ARG A 104 17.06 -1.47 -4.02
CA ARG A 104 16.17 -2.02 -5.05
C ARG A 104 15.97 -3.51 -4.87
N VAL A 105 14.78 -3.99 -5.17
CA VAL A 105 14.43 -5.41 -5.18
C VAL A 105 13.75 -5.76 -6.50
N GLY A 106 14.12 -6.92 -7.04
CA GLY A 106 13.62 -7.44 -8.31
C GLY A 106 14.33 -6.89 -9.56
N PRO A 107 13.97 -7.36 -10.77
CA PRO A 107 12.97 -8.40 -11.02
C PRO A 107 13.43 -9.75 -10.48
N ASN A 108 12.53 -10.52 -9.90
CA ASN A 108 12.84 -11.88 -9.51
C ASN A 108 12.34 -12.84 -10.61
N SER A 109 13.24 -13.69 -11.09
CA SER A 109 12.99 -14.65 -12.17
C SER A 109 12.95 -16.06 -11.61
N GLY A 110 12.09 -16.94 -12.13
CA GLY A 110 11.95 -18.33 -11.69
C GLY A 110 10.61 -18.55 -10.99
N GLN A 111 9.74 -19.38 -11.55
CA GLN A 111 8.37 -19.60 -11.07
C GLN A 111 8.36 -20.50 -9.82
N SER A 112 7.68 -20.08 -8.75
CA SER A 112 6.92 -21.03 -7.95
C SER A 112 5.49 -20.50 -7.74
N GLU A 113 4.60 -20.87 -8.64
CA GLU A 113 3.17 -20.91 -8.30
C GLU A 113 3.01 -22.03 -7.26
N GLY A 114 3.29 -21.78 -5.97
CA GLY A 114 3.23 -22.89 -5.01
C GLY A 114 3.46 -22.62 -3.53
N ALA A 115 4.41 -21.76 -3.12
CA ALA A 115 4.74 -21.65 -1.71
C ALA A 115 4.94 -20.19 -1.30
N GLY A 116 4.60 -19.89 -0.04
CA GLY A 116 4.48 -18.55 0.54
C GLY A 116 5.78 -17.78 0.70
N ASP A 117 6.54 -17.60 -0.38
CA ASP A 117 7.78 -16.87 -0.33
C ASP A 117 7.56 -15.35 -0.37
N PHE A 118 8.42 -14.68 0.39
CA PHE A 118 8.48 -13.24 0.59
C PHE A 118 9.92 -12.80 0.36
N VAL A 119 10.14 -11.56 -0.11
CA VAL A 119 11.52 -11.01 -0.14
C VAL A 119 11.98 -10.70 1.27
N PHE A 120 11.10 -10.15 2.11
CA PHE A 120 11.40 -9.85 3.50
C PHE A 120 10.36 -10.52 4.40
N ASP A 121 10.84 -11.33 5.35
CA ASP A 121 10.07 -11.94 6.41
C ASP A 121 10.56 -11.38 7.74
N VAL A 122 9.74 -10.55 8.39
CA VAL A 122 10.10 -9.87 9.64
C VAL A 122 9.26 -10.46 10.77
N ALA A 123 9.89 -11.24 11.64
CA ALA A 123 9.24 -11.87 12.79
C ALA A 123 8.81 -10.84 13.84
N GLU A 124 7.93 -11.27 14.75
CA GLU A 124 7.52 -10.47 15.91
C GLU A 124 8.74 -9.97 16.70
N GLY A 125 8.75 -8.71 17.09
CA GLY A 125 9.89 -8.07 17.77
C GLY A 125 11.13 -7.81 16.89
N GLY A 126 11.18 -8.34 15.66
CA GLY A 126 12.22 -8.01 14.67
C GLY A 126 12.04 -6.63 14.06
N SER A 127 13.11 -6.06 13.49
CA SER A 127 13.03 -4.76 12.80
C SER A 127 13.77 -4.69 11.46
N LEU A 128 13.17 -4.00 10.50
CA LEU A 128 13.73 -3.74 9.18
C LEU A 128 13.68 -2.24 8.88
N THR A 129 14.81 -1.63 8.54
CA THR A 129 14.90 -0.20 8.24
C THR A 129 15.58 0.06 6.90
N PHE A 130 14.99 0.92 6.08
CA PHE A 130 15.61 1.49 4.89
C PHE A 130 15.91 2.97 5.15
N ASN A 131 17.19 3.34 5.29
CA ASN A 131 17.58 4.73 5.55
C ASN A 131 17.49 5.62 4.30
N GLY A 132 17.70 5.06 3.11
CA GLY A 132 17.51 5.72 1.82
C GLY A 132 16.21 5.32 1.13
N LYS A 133 16.12 5.59 -0.17
CA LYS A 133 14.92 5.28 -0.97
C LYS A 133 14.78 3.78 -1.17
N PHE A 134 13.54 3.30 -1.20
CA PHE A 134 13.25 1.89 -1.47
C PHE A 134 12.48 1.73 -2.79
N ARG A 135 12.86 0.76 -3.62
CA ARG A 135 12.19 0.45 -4.90
C ARG A 135 12.00 -1.06 -5.05
N ALA A 136 10.76 -1.54 -5.05
CA ALA A 136 10.45 -2.92 -5.44
C ALA A 136 9.70 -2.91 -6.78
N SER A 137 10.18 -3.73 -7.71
CA SER A 137 9.51 -3.86 -9.00
C SER A 137 9.68 -5.23 -9.62
N GLN A 138 8.63 -5.73 -10.28
CA GLN A 138 8.65 -7.00 -11.01
C GLN A 138 9.05 -8.18 -10.11
N VAL A 139 8.58 -8.17 -8.87
CA VAL A 139 8.81 -9.26 -7.93
C VAL A 139 7.72 -10.33 -8.11
N SER A 140 7.49 -10.74 -9.36
CA SER A 140 6.30 -11.50 -9.78
C SER A 140 6.33 -12.99 -9.41
N ASN A 141 7.49 -13.53 -9.05
CA ASN A 141 7.62 -14.93 -8.66
C ASN A 141 7.52 -15.20 -7.16
N VAL A 142 7.53 -14.16 -6.33
CA VAL A 142 7.19 -14.28 -4.92
C VAL A 142 5.75 -13.85 -4.74
N ARG A 143 5.09 -14.38 -3.72
CA ARG A 143 3.71 -14.02 -3.45
C ARG A 143 3.58 -12.59 -2.95
N SER A 144 4.58 -12.11 -2.20
CA SER A 144 4.59 -10.74 -1.68
C SER A 144 5.99 -10.20 -1.48
N VAL A 145 6.16 -8.88 -1.47
CA VAL A 145 7.46 -8.28 -1.14
C VAL A 145 7.76 -8.45 0.35
N PHE A 146 6.76 -8.26 1.21
CA PHE A 146 6.90 -8.32 2.66
C PHE A 146 5.85 -9.23 3.30
N TYR A 147 6.29 -9.98 4.32
CA TYR A 147 5.47 -10.53 5.40
C TYR A 147 5.98 -9.94 6.72
N ASN A 148 5.11 -9.30 7.50
CA ASN A 148 5.54 -8.48 8.63
C ASN A 148 4.73 -8.74 9.89
N ARG A 149 5.41 -9.28 10.90
CA ARG A 149 4.95 -9.38 12.30
C ARG A 149 5.74 -8.48 13.24
N GLY A 150 6.81 -7.84 12.75
CA GLY A 150 7.69 -6.95 13.51
C GLY A 150 7.49 -5.47 13.16
N SER A 151 8.60 -4.74 12.98
CA SER A 151 8.57 -3.30 12.62
C SER A 151 9.36 -3.01 11.35
N ILE A 152 8.71 -2.43 10.35
CA ILE A 152 9.33 -1.94 9.11
C ILE A 152 9.29 -0.41 9.06
N GLU A 153 10.42 0.23 8.75
CA GLU A 153 10.50 1.69 8.57
C GLU A 153 11.20 2.06 7.25
N PHE A 154 10.51 2.86 6.43
CA PHE A 154 11.04 3.51 5.23
C PHE A 154 11.29 4.99 5.55
N LYS A 155 12.56 5.40 5.68
CA LYS A 155 12.91 6.76 6.09
C LYS A 155 12.85 7.80 4.97
N ASP A 156 12.90 7.35 3.72
CA ASP A 156 12.79 8.18 2.51
C ASP A 156 11.70 7.60 1.58
N ASP A 157 11.58 8.12 0.36
CA ASP A 157 10.55 7.74 -0.60
C ASP A 157 10.57 6.24 -0.92
N SER A 158 9.41 5.61 -1.00
CA SER A 158 9.22 4.22 -1.43
C SER A 158 8.37 4.13 -2.71
N LEU A 159 8.73 3.19 -3.60
CA LEU A 159 7.94 2.86 -4.79
C LEU A 159 7.83 1.34 -4.90
N PHE A 160 6.59 0.89 -5.05
CA PHE A 160 6.23 -0.50 -5.28
C PHE A 160 5.46 -0.56 -6.59
N ASN A 161 6.07 -1.12 -7.63
CA ASN A 161 5.52 -1.07 -8.99
C ASN A 161 5.52 -2.46 -9.65
N ASN A 162 4.35 -2.92 -10.11
CA ASN A 162 4.22 -4.18 -10.85
C ASN A 162 4.71 -5.39 -10.04
N ASN A 163 4.16 -5.56 -8.84
CA ASN A 163 4.41 -6.70 -7.97
C ASN A 163 3.13 -7.53 -7.83
N GLY A 164 3.22 -8.70 -7.18
CA GLY A 164 2.05 -9.39 -6.61
C GLY A 164 1.46 -8.58 -5.46
N ASN A 165 1.40 -9.16 -4.26
CA ASN A 165 1.09 -8.35 -3.07
C ASN A 165 2.33 -7.55 -2.66
N VAL A 166 2.18 -6.36 -2.10
CA VAL A 166 3.34 -5.65 -1.53
C VAL A 166 3.53 -6.09 -0.08
N PHE A 167 2.55 -5.83 0.78
CA PHE A 167 2.52 -6.28 2.17
C PHE A 167 1.37 -7.24 2.37
N ARG A 168 1.69 -8.51 2.56
CA ARG A 168 0.69 -9.54 2.87
C ARG A 168 0.67 -9.79 4.36
N SER A 169 -0.51 -9.78 4.96
CA SER A 169 -0.75 -10.08 6.37
C SER A 169 0.23 -9.33 7.28
N ASN A 170 0.20 -8.00 7.19
CA ASN A 170 0.91 -7.14 8.12
C ASN A 170 0.23 -7.20 9.49
N GLU A 171 0.79 -7.99 10.39
CA GLU A 171 0.40 -8.09 11.81
C GLU A 171 1.22 -7.13 12.69
N GLY A 172 2.25 -6.50 12.12
CA GLY A 172 3.19 -5.61 12.83
C GLY A 172 3.00 -4.11 12.54
N THR A 173 4.08 -3.36 12.69
CA THR A 173 4.15 -1.91 12.43
C THR A 173 4.86 -1.59 11.12
N ILE A 174 4.26 -0.75 10.27
CA ILE A 174 4.88 -0.17 9.08
C ILE A 174 4.85 1.36 9.16
N LYS A 175 6.00 2.01 8.93
CA LYS A 175 6.13 3.47 8.91
C LYS A 175 6.77 3.95 7.62
N PHE A 176 6.04 4.76 6.86
CA PHE A 176 6.55 5.52 5.73
C PHE A 176 6.82 6.97 6.16
N ARG A 177 8.08 7.40 6.07
CA ARG A 177 8.50 8.76 6.41
C ARG A 177 8.60 9.69 5.20
N GLY A 178 8.96 9.15 4.04
CA GLY A 178 8.87 9.82 2.73
C GLY A 178 7.57 9.49 2.00
N ASP A 179 7.47 9.93 0.74
CA ASP A 179 6.31 9.62 -0.11
C ASP A 179 6.28 8.11 -0.42
N ALA A 180 5.09 7.51 -0.42
CA ALA A 180 4.90 6.09 -0.69
C ALA A 180 3.98 5.89 -1.90
N VAL A 181 4.49 5.25 -2.95
CA VAL A 181 3.74 5.01 -4.18
C VAL A 181 3.58 3.51 -4.44
N PHE A 182 2.35 3.05 -4.58
CA PHE A 182 1.95 1.69 -4.89
C PHE A 182 1.20 1.70 -6.21
N LYS A 183 1.76 1.07 -7.24
CA LYS A 183 1.10 1.07 -8.54
C LYS A 183 1.24 -0.20 -9.33
N ASN A 184 0.23 -0.50 -10.13
CA ASN A 184 0.22 -1.63 -11.05
C ASN A 184 0.44 -2.97 -10.33
N ASN A 185 0.12 -3.08 -9.03
CA ASN A 185 0.28 -4.34 -8.31
C ASN A 185 -0.91 -5.25 -8.64
N TRP A 186 -0.63 -6.51 -8.93
CA TRP A 186 -1.63 -7.48 -9.41
C TRP A 186 -2.61 -7.90 -8.33
N TYR A 187 -2.19 -7.75 -7.07
CA TYR A 187 -3.00 -7.98 -5.90
C TYR A 187 -2.99 -6.72 -5.03
N LEU A 188 -3.61 -6.84 -3.85
CA LEU A 188 -3.67 -5.76 -2.87
C LEU A 188 -2.27 -5.22 -2.52
N ALA A 189 -2.18 -3.91 -2.29
CA ALA A 189 -0.93 -3.29 -1.89
C ALA A 189 -0.63 -3.54 -0.41
N ILE A 190 -1.61 -3.36 0.47
CA ILE A 190 -1.44 -3.56 1.93
C ILE A 190 -2.61 -4.35 2.50
N ASP A 191 -2.31 -5.52 3.05
CA ASP A 191 -3.20 -6.31 3.88
C ASP A 191 -2.74 -6.08 5.33
N ASN A 192 -3.42 -5.18 6.02
CA ASN A 192 -3.11 -4.78 7.39
C ASN A 192 -3.97 -5.59 8.37
N ASP A 193 -3.59 -6.86 8.54
CA ASP A 193 -4.31 -7.86 9.31
C ASP A 193 -4.08 -7.74 10.82
N GLY A 194 -5.07 -8.08 11.64
CA GLY A 194 -4.99 -8.07 13.09
C GLY A 194 -5.27 -6.72 13.77
N GLU A 195 -5.85 -6.77 14.98
CA GLU A 195 -6.26 -5.57 15.74
C GLU A 195 -5.08 -4.66 16.13
N ASP A 196 -3.91 -5.26 16.37
CA ASP A 196 -2.70 -4.58 16.84
C ASP A 196 -1.78 -4.09 15.70
N SER A 197 -2.10 -4.43 14.45
CA SER A 197 -1.29 -3.99 13.32
C SER A 197 -1.43 -2.49 13.07
N PHE A 198 -0.35 -1.88 12.58
CA PHE A 198 -0.27 -0.44 12.47
C PHE A 198 0.46 0.01 11.21
N VAL A 199 -0.20 0.79 10.36
CA VAL A 199 0.41 1.43 9.19
C VAL A 199 0.33 2.94 9.33
N ARG A 200 1.46 3.62 9.08
CA ARG A 200 1.50 5.09 9.09
C ARG A 200 2.23 5.66 7.89
N PHE A 201 1.54 6.56 7.20
CA PHE A 201 2.10 7.43 6.16
C PHE A 201 2.32 8.83 6.74
N SER A 202 3.58 9.28 6.76
CA SER A 202 3.94 10.61 7.26
C SER A 202 3.92 11.69 6.16
N LYS A 203 3.94 11.25 4.90
CA LYS A 203 3.90 12.05 3.67
C LYS A 203 2.87 11.46 2.72
N THR A 204 2.90 11.87 1.46
CA THR A 204 1.90 11.50 0.47
C THR A 204 1.87 9.99 0.29
N ALA A 205 0.68 9.40 0.32
CA ALA A 205 0.46 8.01 -0.04
C ALA A 205 -0.33 7.96 -1.36
N THR A 206 0.15 7.21 -2.34
CA THR A 206 -0.46 7.13 -3.67
C THR A 206 -0.62 5.68 -4.08
N PHE A 207 -1.86 5.27 -4.32
CA PHE A 207 -2.26 3.96 -4.80
C PHE A 207 -2.93 4.15 -6.16
N ILE A 208 -2.38 3.54 -7.20
CA ILE A 208 -2.87 3.68 -8.58
C ILE A 208 -2.89 2.32 -9.26
N ASP A 209 -3.99 1.93 -9.89
CA ASP A 209 -4.03 0.74 -10.75
C ASP A 209 -3.57 -0.52 -10.01
N ASN A 210 -4.05 -0.72 -8.78
CA ASN A 210 -3.82 -1.98 -8.05
C ASN A 210 -5.08 -2.84 -8.14
N ALA A 211 -4.91 -4.14 -8.39
CA ALA A 211 -6.01 -5.08 -8.63
C ALA A 211 -6.31 -5.97 -7.40
N GLY A 212 -7.55 -6.45 -7.29
CA GLY A 212 -8.11 -6.99 -6.05
C GLY A 212 -8.21 -8.51 -5.90
N PHE A 213 -7.76 -9.34 -6.85
CA PHE A 213 -8.06 -10.77 -6.74
C PHE A 213 -7.13 -11.51 -5.76
N PHE A 214 -7.50 -11.53 -4.48
CA PHE A 214 -6.84 -12.39 -3.50
C PHE A 214 -7.85 -13.00 -2.54
N ASP A 215 -7.82 -14.33 -2.40
CA ASP A 215 -8.74 -15.09 -1.53
C ASP A 215 -8.83 -14.46 -0.12
N GLY A 216 -9.99 -13.87 0.17
CA GLY A 216 -10.35 -13.35 1.48
C GLY A 216 -10.08 -11.87 1.73
N ALA A 217 -9.39 -11.15 0.82
CA ALA A 217 -9.18 -9.72 0.94
C ALA A 217 -10.28 -8.93 0.22
N TRP A 218 -10.73 -7.85 0.84
CA TRP A 218 -11.82 -7.00 0.32
C TRP A 218 -11.32 -5.62 -0.12
N GLY A 219 -10.01 -5.39 -0.06
CA GLY A 219 -9.38 -4.15 -0.49
C GLY A 219 -8.37 -4.40 -1.61
N CYS A 220 -8.53 -3.76 -2.76
CA CYS A 220 -7.56 -3.84 -3.88
C CYS A 220 -6.38 -2.87 -3.72
N ALA A 221 -6.51 -1.80 -2.94
CA ALA A 221 -5.37 -0.99 -2.50
C ALA A 221 -4.97 -1.35 -1.07
N ILE A 222 -5.93 -1.23 -0.15
CA ILE A 222 -5.73 -1.50 1.27
C ILE A 222 -6.91 -2.30 1.81
N ASP A 223 -6.61 -3.42 2.45
CA ASP A 223 -7.53 -4.08 3.37
C ASP A 223 -7.04 -3.83 4.80
N ASN A 224 -7.83 -3.15 5.63
CA ASN A 224 -7.41 -2.69 6.96
C ASN A 224 -8.25 -3.30 8.08
N GLY A 225 -7.68 -4.28 8.77
CA GLY A 225 -8.16 -4.82 10.05
C GLY A 225 -7.57 -4.14 11.28
N GLY A 226 -6.36 -3.58 11.19
CA GLY A 226 -5.71 -2.86 12.28
C GLY A 226 -5.89 -1.34 12.24
N THR A 227 -4.82 -0.60 12.53
CA THR A 227 -4.82 0.87 12.52
C THR A 227 -4.04 1.45 11.34
N ALA A 228 -4.68 2.24 10.49
CA ALA A 228 -4.05 2.99 9.40
C ALA A 228 -4.14 4.51 9.60
N ILE A 229 -3.01 5.21 9.50
CA ILE A 229 -2.94 6.68 9.66
C ILE A 229 -2.24 7.34 8.48
N PHE A 230 -2.95 8.25 7.81
CA PHE A 230 -2.44 9.12 6.75
C PHE A 230 -2.26 10.53 7.30
N ARG A 231 -1.01 10.98 7.49
CA ARG A 231 -0.72 12.31 8.05
C ARG A 231 -0.77 13.42 7.00
N ASP A 232 -0.49 13.07 5.75
CA ASP A 232 -0.53 13.97 4.59
C ASP A 232 -1.57 13.45 3.58
N ASP A 233 -1.58 14.00 2.38
CA ASP A 233 -2.55 13.64 1.34
C ASP A 233 -2.45 12.14 0.94
N ALA A 234 -3.61 11.54 0.65
CA ALA A 234 -3.74 10.17 0.19
C ALA A 234 -4.54 10.12 -1.12
N VAL A 235 -4.06 9.36 -2.10
CA VAL A 235 -4.69 9.21 -3.43
C VAL A 235 -4.89 7.73 -3.70
N PHE A 236 -6.12 7.37 -4.10
CA PHE A 236 -6.53 6.04 -4.52
C PHE A 236 -7.21 6.18 -5.88
N SER A 237 -6.59 5.70 -6.95
CA SER A 237 -7.17 5.84 -8.28
C SER A 237 -7.02 4.64 -9.20
N ASP A 238 -7.95 4.55 -10.15
CA ASP A 238 -7.91 3.60 -11.26
C ASP A 238 -7.82 2.14 -10.80
N HIS A 239 -8.37 1.84 -9.62
CA HIS A 239 -8.39 0.49 -9.09
C HIS A 239 -9.52 -0.32 -9.73
N ASP A 240 -9.21 -1.54 -10.19
CA ASP A 240 -10.19 -2.48 -10.73
C ASP A 240 -10.27 -3.70 -9.81
N CYS A 241 -11.31 -3.71 -8.98
CA CYS A 241 -11.42 -4.58 -7.82
C CYS A 241 -12.51 -5.62 -8.11
N ASP A 242 -12.15 -6.90 -8.02
CA ASP A 242 -13.12 -7.98 -8.21
C ASP A 242 -14.11 -8.06 -7.04
N GLU A 243 -13.62 -7.78 -5.81
CA GLU A 243 -14.37 -7.83 -4.55
C GLU A 243 -14.00 -6.61 -3.66
N GLY A 244 -14.96 -6.17 -2.83
CA GLY A 244 -14.88 -5.01 -1.92
C GLY A 244 -14.63 -3.62 -2.53
N ALA A 245 -13.53 -2.93 -2.20
CA ALA A 245 -13.30 -1.52 -2.58
C ALA A 245 -11.83 -1.15 -2.80
N ALA A 246 -11.52 0.06 -3.30
CA ALA A 246 -10.14 0.59 -3.25
C ALA A 246 -9.58 0.51 -1.82
N VAL A 247 -10.40 0.86 -0.83
CA VAL A 247 -10.09 0.66 0.59
C VAL A 247 -11.22 -0.11 1.27
N SER A 248 -10.89 -1.27 1.83
CA SER A 248 -11.72 -1.98 2.81
C SER A 248 -11.24 -1.67 4.23
N ASN A 249 -12.15 -1.28 5.11
CA ASN A 249 -11.86 -0.97 6.50
C ASN A 249 -12.79 -1.73 7.45
N THR A 250 -12.18 -2.57 8.27
CA THR A 250 -12.78 -3.23 9.45
C THR A 250 -12.14 -2.76 10.76
N GLY A 251 -10.97 -2.12 10.69
CA GLY A 251 -10.26 -1.54 11.83
C GLY A 251 -10.41 -0.03 11.96
N LYS A 252 -9.34 0.65 12.40
CA LYS A 252 -9.30 2.10 12.63
C LYS A 252 -8.52 2.82 11.53
N MET A 253 -9.18 3.66 10.75
CA MET A 253 -8.52 4.44 9.69
C MET A 253 -8.71 5.94 9.89
N ARG A 254 -7.63 6.71 9.76
CA ARG A 254 -7.60 8.17 9.97
C ARG A 254 -6.87 8.91 8.85
N PHE A 255 -7.57 9.82 8.18
CA PHE A 255 -7.01 10.73 7.18
C PHE A 255 -6.87 12.14 7.75
N TYR A 256 -5.64 12.56 8.06
CA TYR A 256 -5.32 13.92 8.52
C TYR A 256 -5.02 14.88 7.38
N GLY A 257 -4.44 14.38 6.27
CA GLY A 257 -4.38 15.11 5.00
C GLY A 257 -5.59 14.80 4.14
N LYS A 258 -5.66 15.43 2.97
CA LYS A 258 -6.81 15.25 2.06
C LYS A 258 -6.81 13.85 1.49
N ALA A 259 -7.99 13.30 1.23
CA ALA A 259 -8.13 11.99 0.60
C ALA A 259 -8.86 12.12 -0.74
N TYR A 260 -8.35 11.45 -1.77
CA TYR A 260 -8.94 11.44 -3.10
C TYR A 260 -9.14 10.01 -3.54
N PHE A 261 -10.39 9.65 -3.84
CA PHE A 261 -10.80 8.37 -4.39
C PHE A 261 -11.38 8.63 -5.77
N SER A 262 -10.68 8.23 -6.83
CA SER A 262 -11.13 8.53 -8.19
C SER A 262 -11.05 7.36 -9.14
N ASP A 263 -12.09 7.18 -9.97
CA ASP A 263 -12.09 6.20 -11.06
C ASP A 263 -11.85 4.75 -10.57
N ASN A 264 -12.26 4.45 -9.34
CA ASN A 264 -12.19 3.10 -8.79
C ASN A 264 -13.45 2.32 -9.17
N ARG A 265 -13.28 1.04 -9.47
CA ARG A 265 -14.35 0.15 -9.88
C ARG A 265 -14.36 -1.10 -9.02
N ASN A 266 -15.55 -1.46 -8.58
CA ASN A 266 -15.84 -2.79 -8.07
C ASN A 266 -16.89 -3.50 -8.96
N TYR A 267 -16.67 -4.79 -9.27
CA TYR A 267 -17.56 -5.57 -10.15
C TYR A 267 -18.66 -6.38 -9.46
N ARG A 268 -18.56 -6.68 -8.16
CA ARG A 268 -19.38 -7.72 -7.51
C ARG A 268 -19.88 -7.38 -6.11
N ASP A 269 -19.54 -6.20 -5.60
CA ASP A 269 -19.56 -5.91 -4.18
C ASP A 269 -19.81 -4.43 -3.86
N THR A 270 -19.73 -4.14 -2.57
CA THR A 270 -20.03 -2.86 -1.92
C THR A 270 -18.83 -1.91 -1.93
N GLY A 271 -19.04 -0.66 -2.36
CA GLY A 271 -18.10 0.47 -2.22
C GLY A 271 -17.08 0.60 -3.35
N GLY A 272 -17.24 1.56 -4.27
CA GLY A 272 -16.25 1.73 -5.34
C GLY A 272 -14.95 2.34 -4.83
N GLY A 273 -15.07 3.43 -4.07
CA GLY A 273 -13.94 4.07 -3.39
C GLY A 273 -13.62 3.41 -2.03
N VAL A 274 -14.61 3.31 -1.16
CA VAL A 274 -14.41 2.83 0.22
C VAL A 274 -15.53 1.88 0.63
N LEU A 275 -15.15 0.79 1.30
CA LEU A 275 -16.02 -0.10 2.05
C LEU A 275 -15.66 -0.03 3.54
N ASN A 276 -16.57 0.48 4.38
CA ASN A 276 -16.44 0.42 5.84
C ASN A 276 -17.43 -0.61 6.39
N ARG A 277 -16.94 -1.63 7.08
CA ARG A 277 -17.78 -2.76 7.49
C ARG A 277 -17.47 -3.27 8.89
N ALA A 278 -18.42 -4.01 9.43
CA ALA A 278 -18.16 -4.90 10.56
C ALA A 278 -17.60 -6.25 10.08
N VAL A 279 -16.78 -6.88 10.90
CA VAL A 279 -16.38 -8.28 10.67
C VAL A 279 -17.51 -9.18 11.18
N TYR A 280 -18.02 -10.05 10.32
CA TYR A 280 -19.11 -10.98 10.62
C TYR A 280 -18.82 -11.79 11.91
N ASP A 281 -19.81 -11.89 12.80
CA ASP A 281 -19.70 -12.55 14.12
C ASP A 281 -18.62 -11.97 15.06
N SER A 282 -18.26 -10.70 14.90
CA SER A 282 -17.35 -10.01 15.82
C SER A 282 -17.90 -8.64 16.27
N ASP A 283 -17.43 -8.16 17.41
CA ASP A 283 -17.68 -6.79 17.85
C ASP A 283 -16.76 -5.77 17.14
N GLN A 284 -15.93 -6.20 16.18
CA GLN A 284 -15.07 -5.31 15.40
C GLN A 284 -15.87 -4.64 14.29
N ALA A 285 -15.95 -3.31 14.37
CA ALA A 285 -16.58 -2.49 13.37
C ALA A 285 -15.61 -1.40 12.90
N GLY A 286 -15.56 -1.19 11.58
CA GLY A 286 -14.70 -0.19 10.97
C GLY A 286 -14.97 1.20 11.53
N ASP A 287 -13.94 1.86 12.00
CA ASP A 287 -13.97 3.25 12.46
C ASP A 287 -13.11 4.09 11.50
N LEU A 288 -13.76 4.82 10.60
CA LEU A 288 -13.14 5.62 9.55
C LEU A 288 -13.38 7.11 9.79
N VAL A 289 -12.31 7.90 9.88
CA VAL A 289 -12.45 9.36 10.09
C VAL A 289 -11.59 10.16 9.13
N PHE A 290 -12.25 11.05 8.40
CA PHE A 290 -11.65 12.07 7.55
C PHE A 290 -11.53 13.39 8.32
N LYS A 291 -10.33 13.67 8.83
CA LYS A 291 -10.01 14.92 9.56
C LYS A 291 -9.74 16.11 8.62
N ALA A 292 -9.41 15.85 7.36
CA ALA A 292 -9.31 16.85 6.30
C ALA A 292 -10.33 16.55 5.19
N ALA A 293 -10.30 17.36 4.12
CA ALA A 293 -11.27 17.25 3.04
C ALA A 293 -11.10 15.95 2.25
N VAL A 294 -12.20 15.39 1.77
CA VAL A 294 -12.22 14.14 0.99
C VAL A 294 -13.04 14.29 -0.28
N GLN A 295 -12.60 13.65 -1.36
CA GLN A 295 -13.30 13.64 -2.65
C GLN A 295 -13.45 12.21 -3.16
N PHE A 296 -14.65 11.88 -3.61
CA PHE A 296 -15.02 10.65 -4.28
C PHE A 296 -15.51 11.01 -5.68
N ASN A 297 -14.71 10.70 -6.70
CA ASN A 297 -15.00 11.10 -8.07
C ASN A 297 -15.08 9.88 -9.00
N ARG A 298 -16.21 9.71 -9.70
CA ARG A 298 -16.36 8.68 -10.75
C ARG A 298 -16.05 7.25 -10.31
N ASN A 299 -16.27 6.94 -9.04
CA ASN A 299 -16.15 5.58 -8.55
C ASN A 299 -17.41 4.77 -8.87
N THR A 300 -17.28 3.47 -9.08
CA THR A 300 -18.38 2.58 -9.48
C THR A 300 -18.39 1.29 -8.66
N ALA A 301 -19.56 0.82 -8.22
CA ALA A 301 -19.73 -0.43 -7.46
C ALA A 301 -21.18 -0.95 -7.55
N GLU A 302 -21.52 -2.05 -6.87
CA GLU A 302 -22.91 -2.48 -6.73
C GLU A 302 -23.68 -1.59 -5.75
N TYR A 303 -23.04 -1.26 -4.61
CA TYR A 303 -23.59 -0.36 -3.58
C TYR A 303 -22.62 0.78 -3.29
N GLY A 304 -23.09 2.03 -3.18
CA GLY A 304 -22.26 3.11 -2.66
C GLY A 304 -21.06 3.41 -3.54
N GLY A 305 -21.26 3.92 -4.77
CA GLY A 305 -20.19 4.12 -5.74
C GLY A 305 -18.96 4.83 -5.15
N GLY A 306 -19.17 5.90 -4.39
CA GLY A 306 -18.11 6.52 -3.57
C GLY A 306 -17.78 5.74 -2.31
N ILE A 307 -18.77 5.54 -1.43
CA ILE A 307 -18.59 4.83 -0.15
C ILE A 307 -19.79 3.92 0.19
N ALA A 308 -19.51 2.71 0.64
CA ALA A 308 -20.47 1.83 1.28
C ALA A 308 -20.12 1.63 2.75
N VAL A 309 -21.12 1.73 3.63
CA VAL A 309 -20.99 1.50 5.07
C VAL A 309 -21.95 0.39 5.44
N THR A 310 -21.43 -0.81 5.66
CA THR A 310 -22.24 -1.98 6.05
C THR A 310 -22.16 -2.29 7.55
N GLY A 311 -21.29 -1.55 8.26
CA GLY A 311 -21.10 -1.59 9.71
C GLY A 311 -20.04 -0.58 10.16
N GLY A 312 -20.07 -0.21 11.44
CA GLY A 312 -19.14 0.75 12.03
C GLY A 312 -19.42 2.21 11.67
N ASP A 313 -18.52 3.11 12.05
CA ASP A 313 -18.73 4.55 11.99
C ASP A 313 -17.82 5.22 10.96
N VAL A 314 -18.41 6.07 10.12
CA VAL A 314 -17.69 6.99 9.24
C VAL A 314 -17.91 8.43 9.69
N THR A 315 -16.84 9.18 9.95
CA THR A 315 -16.94 10.59 10.31
C THR A 315 -16.20 11.50 9.33
N PHE A 316 -16.90 12.52 8.82
CA PHE A 316 -16.34 13.61 8.03
C PHE A 316 -16.24 14.87 8.88
N ASN A 317 -15.02 15.30 9.24
CA ASN A 317 -14.81 16.51 10.04
C ASN A 317 -14.62 17.78 9.19
N LYS A 318 -14.53 17.65 7.87
CA LYS A 318 -14.22 18.71 6.90
C LYS A 318 -15.01 18.50 5.60
N GLY A 319 -14.67 19.29 4.58
CA GLY A 319 -15.41 19.27 3.32
C GLY A 319 -15.38 17.91 2.63
N VAL A 320 -16.51 17.49 2.09
CA VAL A 320 -16.66 16.23 1.35
C VAL A 320 -17.25 16.53 -0.03
N THR A 321 -16.77 15.82 -1.05
CA THR A 321 -17.33 15.91 -2.41
C THR A 321 -17.58 14.52 -2.96
N PHE A 322 -18.78 14.30 -3.49
CA PHE A 322 -19.14 13.14 -4.29
C PHE A 322 -19.51 13.60 -5.70
N ASP A 323 -18.68 13.30 -6.70
CA ASP A 323 -18.88 13.78 -8.06
C ASP A 323 -18.85 12.62 -9.07
N GLY A 324 -19.93 12.40 -9.82
CA GLY A 324 -19.93 11.43 -10.91
C GLY A 324 -19.88 9.96 -10.50
N ASN A 325 -20.08 9.59 -9.23
CA ASN A 325 -20.05 8.19 -8.79
C ASN A 325 -21.29 7.42 -9.27
N ALA A 326 -21.17 6.11 -9.45
CA ALA A 326 -22.30 5.27 -9.83
C ALA A 326 -22.41 4.00 -8.99
N ALA A 327 -23.64 3.53 -8.77
CA ALA A 327 -23.91 2.23 -8.16
C ALA A 327 -24.91 1.42 -9.00
N GLU A 328 -24.76 0.09 -9.09
CA GLU A 328 -25.67 -0.77 -9.87
C GLU A 328 -27.00 -1.05 -9.18
N ASP A 329 -27.02 -1.10 -7.85
CA ASP A 329 -28.24 -1.35 -7.10
C ASP A 329 -28.63 -0.12 -6.27
N THR A 330 -27.75 0.29 -5.36
CA THR A 330 -28.16 1.15 -4.25
C THR A 330 -27.12 2.23 -3.90
N GLY A 331 -27.59 3.46 -3.66
CA GLY A 331 -26.76 4.58 -3.19
C GLY A 331 -25.68 5.02 -4.18
N GLY A 332 -26.02 5.77 -5.24
CA GLY A 332 -25.08 6.10 -6.33
C GLY A 332 -23.75 6.70 -5.84
N ALA A 333 -23.82 7.60 -4.86
CA ALA A 333 -22.64 8.16 -4.17
C ALA A 333 -22.28 7.40 -2.89
N MET A 334 -23.27 7.14 -2.04
CA MET A 334 -23.10 6.56 -0.72
C MET A 334 -24.20 5.54 -0.44
N ALA A 335 -23.88 4.43 0.21
CA ALA A 335 -24.85 3.48 0.75
C ALA A 335 -24.53 3.20 2.23
N VAL A 336 -25.54 3.21 3.09
CA VAL A 336 -25.42 2.81 4.50
C VAL A 336 -26.40 1.69 4.76
N THR A 337 -25.88 0.49 4.99
CA THR A 337 -26.66 -0.71 5.26
C THR A 337 -26.23 -1.29 6.61
N GLY A 338 -27.12 -2.04 7.26
CA GLY A 338 -26.85 -2.63 8.57
C GLY A 338 -26.71 -1.59 9.68
N ASP A 339 -25.88 -1.90 10.68
CA ASP A 339 -25.76 -1.11 11.92
C ASP A 339 -24.70 0.02 11.82
N GLY A 340 -24.25 0.35 10.61
CA GLY A 340 -23.27 1.39 10.40
C GLY A 340 -23.82 2.81 10.52
N SER A 341 -22.95 3.79 10.76
CA SER A 341 -23.32 5.20 10.84
C SER A 341 -22.41 6.11 10.02
N VAL A 342 -22.97 7.23 9.56
CA VAL A 342 -22.22 8.29 8.88
C VAL A 342 -22.51 9.62 9.58
N THR A 343 -21.45 10.31 9.99
CA THR A 343 -21.54 11.59 10.70
C THR A 343 -20.77 12.68 9.98
N PHE A 344 -21.38 13.85 9.81
CA PHE A 344 -20.71 15.05 9.31
C PHE A 344 -20.46 16.03 10.47
N GLU A 345 -19.28 15.95 11.08
CA GLU A 345 -18.88 16.82 12.19
C GLU A 345 -18.30 18.15 11.67
N LYS A 346 -19.16 19.16 11.50
CA LYS A 346 -18.78 20.51 11.05
C LYS A 346 -18.19 20.54 9.63
N PRO A 347 -18.88 19.96 8.61
CA PRO A 347 -18.40 20.08 7.25
C PRO A 347 -18.43 21.55 6.83
N GLU A 348 -17.34 22.04 6.26
CA GLU A 348 -17.32 23.38 5.67
C GLU A 348 -18.16 23.41 4.38
N VAL A 349 -18.11 22.32 3.60
CA VAL A 349 -18.84 22.13 2.35
C VAL A 349 -19.16 20.65 2.16
N VAL A 350 -20.41 20.32 1.84
CA VAL A 350 -20.81 19.02 1.30
C VAL A 350 -21.26 19.26 -0.12
N ARG A 351 -20.54 18.72 -1.12
CA ARG A 351 -20.92 18.84 -2.54
C ARG A 351 -21.25 17.48 -3.11
N ILE A 352 -22.40 17.37 -3.77
CA ILE A 352 -22.84 16.14 -4.42
C ILE A 352 -23.34 16.51 -5.82
N SER A 353 -22.70 15.95 -6.85
CA SER A 353 -23.05 16.21 -8.25
C SER A 353 -22.89 14.96 -9.12
N ASP A 354 -23.74 14.85 -10.15
CA ASP A 354 -23.61 13.86 -11.23
C ASP A 354 -23.57 12.37 -10.82
N ASN A 355 -24.08 12.01 -9.63
CA ASN A 355 -24.09 10.61 -9.18
C ASN A 355 -25.30 9.85 -9.74
N THR A 356 -25.10 8.59 -10.15
CA THR A 356 -26.10 7.81 -10.91
C THR A 356 -26.36 6.44 -10.27
N LEU A 357 -27.62 6.01 -10.23
CA LEU A 357 -27.94 4.58 -10.11
C LEU A 357 -28.05 3.99 -11.51
N LEU A 358 -27.20 3.02 -11.81
CA LEU A 358 -27.27 2.28 -13.07
C LEU A 358 -28.49 1.38 -12.98
N ALA A 359 -29.43 1.50 -13.92
CA ALA A 359 -30.59 0.63 -13.94
C ALA A 359 -30.12 -0.81 -14.16
N ASN A 360 -30.15 -1.63 -13.11
CA ASN A 360 -29.85 -3.05 -13.24
C ASN A 360 -30.93 -3.69 -14.13
N GLU A 361 -30.53 -4.36 -15.22
CA GLU A 361 -31.47 -5.05 -16.12
C GLU A 361 -32.32 -6.11 -15.40
N TYR A 362 -31.94 -6.48 -14.16
CA TYR A 362 -32.62 -7.45 -13.31
C TYR A 362 -33.65 -6.91 -12.32
N ASN A 363 -33.76 -5.58 -12.14
CA ASN A 363 -34.80 -5.01 -11.27
C ASN A 363 -35.84 -4.25 -12.12
N PRO A 364 -37.03 -4.82 -12.37
CA PRO A 364 -38.03 -4.22 -13.24
C PRO A 364 -38.78 -3.03 -12.61
N ASP A 365 -38.53 -2.71 -11.34
CA ASP A 365 -39.16 -1.58 -10.68
C ASP A 365 -38.41 -0.28 -11.03
N PRO A 366 -39.11 0.76 -11.53
CA PRO A 366 -38.48 2.01 -11.93
C PRO A 366 -37.85 2.69 -10.70
N ILE A 367 -36.53 2.69 -10.65
CA ILE A 367 -35.74 3.42 -9.66
C ILE A 367 -35.87 4.91 -9.96
N THR A 368 -36.86 5.56 -9.35
CA THR A 368 -37.01 7.02 -9.36
C THR A 368 -36.48 7.57 -8.04
N GLY A 369 -35.21 7.99 -8.00
CA GLY A 369 -34.66 8.70 -6.85
C GLY A 369 -33.22 9.12 -7.04
N CYS A 370 -32.92 10.41 -6.79
CA CYS A 370 -31.57 10.86 -6.50
C CYS A 370 -31.17 10.30 -5.12
N SER A 371 -30.66 9.08 -5.10
CA SER A 371 -30.23 8.38 -3.89
C SER A 371 -28.83 8.83 -3.50
N LEU A 372 -28.81 9.98 -2.81
CA LEU A 372 -27.68 10.52 -2.06
C LEU A 372 -27.06 9.46 -1.14
N ALA A 373 -27.95 8.78 -0.42
CA ALA A 373 -27.71 7.71 0.53
C ALA A 373 -28.98 6.85 0.55
N TYR A 374 -28.82 5.54 0.51
CA TYR A 374 -29.85 4.61 0.94
C TYR A 374 -29.51 4.16 2.35
N VAL A 375 -30.54 4.08 3.20
CA VAL A 375 -30.44 3.73 4.61
C VAL A 375 -31.48 2.65 4.90
N GLU A 376 -31.04 1.48 5.35
CA GLU A 376 -31.91 0.39 5.77
C GLU A 376 -31.63 0.03 7.24
N GLY A 377 -32.47 0.51 8.17
CA GLY A 377 -32.29 0.29 9.62
C GLY A 377 -33.12 1.24 10.51
N ASN A 378 -33.18 0.97 11.82
CA ASN A 378 -34.07 1.66 12.79
C ASN A 378 -33.56 2.99 13.36
N GLU A 379 -32.27 3.32 13.24
CA GLU A 379 -31.71 4.60 13.70
C GLU A 379 -30.51 5.00 12.83
N THR A 380 -30.70 5.96 11.91
CA THR A 380 -29.59 6.57 11.18
C THR A 380 -29.85 8.07 11.09
N THR A 381 -28.92 8.87 11.61
CA THR A 381 -29.01 10.33 11.56
C THR A 381 -28.28 10.83 10.32
N VAL A 382 -29.00 10.93 9.19
CA VAL A 382 -28.49 11.65 8.02
C VAL A 382 -28.76 13.14 8.23
N VAL A 383 -27.71 13.91 8.57
CA VAL A 383 -27.84 15.38 8.67
C VAL A 383 -27.81 15.97 7.26
N GLY A 384 -28.99 16.20 6.70
CA GLY A 384 -29.17 16.94 5.44
C GLY A 384 -28.87 18.43 5.62
N PHE A 385 -28.23 19.05 4.62
CA PHE A 385 -28.08 20.50 4.51
C PHE A 385 -29.03 21.04 3.44
N ASP A 386 -29.65 22.17 3.74
CA ASP A 386 -30.63 22.85 2.89
C ASP A 386 -29.92 23.95 2.08
N PHE A 387 -29.68 23.71 0.79
CA PHE A 387 -29.31 24.71 -0.23
C PHE A 387 -29.62 24.22 -1.66
N ASP A 388 -30.86 24.46 -2.11
CA ASP A 388 -31.29 24.72 -3.51
C ASP A 388 -30.54 24.00 -4.66
N ASP A 389 -30.74 22.69 -4.73
CA ASP A 389 -31.26 21.87 -5.87
C ASP A 389 -31.44 20.42 -5.34
N ILE A 390 -31.93 20.34 -4.10
CA ILE A 390 -31.66 19.26 -3.14
C ILE A 390 -32.93 18.47 -2.85
N CYS A 391 -32.78 17.15 -2.78
CA CYS A 391 -33.77 16.22 -2.26
C CYS A 391 -34.36 16.71 -0.92
N GLN A 392 -35.61 17.16 -0.92
CA GLN A 392 -36.45 17.31 0.28
C GLN A 392 -36.92 15.89 0.68
N GLU A 393 -37.06 15.45 1.93
CA GLU A 393 -37.11 16.05 3.27
C GLU A 393 -36.85 14.88 4.26
N VAL A 394 -36.06 15.03 5.34
CA VAL A 394 -36.28 14.25 6.58
C VAL A 394 -36.03 15.14 7.79
N THR A 395 -37.04 15.17 8.65
CA THR A 395 -37.19 15.98 9.86
C THR A 395 -36.38 15.42 11.04
N VAL A 396 -35.88 16.36 11.85
CA VAL A 396 -35.17 16.19 13.14
C VAL A 396 -35.93 15.38 14.17
#